data_AF-A0A7Z9W8A6-F1
#
_entry.id   AF-A0A7Z9W8A6-F1
#
_cell.length_a   1.000
_cell.length_b   1.000
_cell.length_c   1.000
_cell.angle_alpha   90.00
_cell.angle_beta   90.00
_cell.angle_gamma   90.00
#
_symmetry.space_group_name_H-M   'P 1'
#
loop_
_entity.id
_entity.type
_entity.pdbx_description
1 polymer ?
#
loop_
_entity_poly.entity_id
_entity_poly.type
_entity_poly.pdbx_seq_one_letter_code
_entity_poly.pdbx_strand_id
1 'polypeptide(L)'
;DEPKVYIGGSAAQSSLLQSIDAAMGIFHPHADSGPFLKKMRKYMPPAHRKFIEYLETQLSLKKYVEQNESRELNDALNSCITTLDSFRKKHMQIVVHYVLDQVKDEENVIGTGGTEFVAFLSRTRAETSENLIS
;
A
#
# COMPACT_ATOMS: atom_id res chain seq x y z
N ASP A 1 -12.98 -26.45 21.99
CA ASP A 1 -12.10 -26.01 20.89
C ASP A 1 -12.94 -25.66 19.68
N GLU A 2 -12.92 -24.40 19.26
CA GLU A 2 -13.60 -23.93 18.05
C GLU A 2 -12.58 -23.57 16.96
N PRO A 3 -12.91 -23.81 15.67
CA PRO A 3 -12.05 -23.46 14.57
C PRO A 3 -11.84 -21.94 14.49
N LYS A 4 -10.61 -21.51 14.19
CA LYS A 4 -10.24 -20.10 14.01
C LYS A 4 -9.82 -19.83 12.58
N VAL A 5 -10.26 -18.69 12.05
CA VAL A 5 -9.88 -18.22 10.71
C VAL A 5 -8.77 -17.18 10.82
N TYR A 6 -7.69 -17.41 10.07
CA TYR A 6 -6.57 -16.49 9.90
C TYR A 6 -6.39 -16.15 8.43
N ILE A 7 -5.89 -14.95 8.15
CA ILE A 7 -5.70 -14.46 6.79
C ILE A 7 -4.42 -15.06 6.21
N GLY A 8 -4.49 -15.53 4.96
CA GLY A 8 -3.34 -16.05 4.23
C GLY A 8 -2.28 -14.99 3.94
N GLY A 9 -1.12 -15.44 3.47
CA GLY A 9 0.01 -14.57 3.16
C GLY A 9 -0.31 -13.63 2.00
N SER A 10 0.01 -12.33 2.12
CA SER A 10 -0.11 -11.38 1.01
C SER A 10 0.92 -10.25 1.11
N ALA A 11 1.19 -9.58 -0.01
CA ALA A 11 2.11 -8.45 -0.05
C ALA A 11 1.71 -7.29 0.90
N ALA A 12 0.43 -7.19 1.26
CA ALA A 12 -0.06 -6.21 2.22
C ALA A 12 0.48 -6.42 3.65
N GLN A 13 1.06 -7.59 3.94
CA GLN A 13 1.77 -7.87 5.20
C GLN A 13 3.25 -7.42 5.14
N SER A 14 3.74 -6.93 4.00
CA SER A 14 5.07 -6.32 3.90
C SER A 14 5.11 -5.01 4.70
N SER A 15 6.01 -4.94 5.68
CA SER A 15 6.23 -3.73 6.46
C SER A 15 6.90 -2.62 5.64
N LEU A 16 7.64 -2.96 4.59
CA LEU A 16 8.40 -2.00 3.79
C LEU A 16 7.47 -0.99 3.11
N LEU A 17 6.49 -1.46 2.34
CA LEU A 17 5.60 -0.59 1.58
C LEU A 17 4.77 0.31 2.50
N GLN A 18 4.21 -0.26 3.58
CA GLN A 18 3.44 0.52 4.56
C GLN A 18 4.32 1.53 5.33
N SER A 19 5.62 1.27 5.51
CA SER A 19 6.55 2.23 6.10
C SER A 19 6.86 3.38 5.14
N ILE A 20 7.05 3.08 3.85
CA ILE A 20 7.25 4.11 2.81
C ILE A 20 6.02 5.01 2.73
N ASP A 21 4.82 4.43 2.69
CA ASP A 21 3.57 5.19 2.66
C ASP A 21 3.46 6.12 3.87
N ALA A 22 3.69 5.59 5.08
CA ALA A 22 3.63 6.36 6.32
C ALA A 22 4.66 7.52 6.34
N ALA A 23 5.93 7.25 5.99
CA ALA A 23 6.98 8.27 5.98
C ALA A 23 6.72 9.37 4.94
N MET A 24 6.26 8.99 3.75
CA MET A 24 5.94 9.93 2.67
C MET A 24 4.66 10.72 2.94
N GLY A 25 3.75 10.20 3.76
CA GLY A 25 2.43 10.79 4.00
C GLY A 25 1.41 10.40 2.94
N ILE A 26 1.53 9.19 2.37
CA ILE A 26 0.56 8.60 1.47
C ILE A 26 -0.51 7.91 2.31
N PHE A 27 -1.76 8.33 2.15
CA PHE A 27 -2.90 7.78 2.87
C PHE A 27 -3.81 6.98 1.95
N HIS A 28 -4.45 5.97 2.53
CA HIS A 28 -5.37 5.06 1.86
C HIS A 28 -6.78 5.22 2.45
N PRO A 29 -7.54 6.26 2.07
CA PRO A 29 -8.81 6.60 2.72
C PRO A 29 -9.95 5.66 2.36
N HIS A 30 -9.87 4.91 1.26
CA HIS A 30 -10.97 4.05 0.83
C HIS A 30 -11.24 2.91 1.83
N ALA A 31 -12.52 2.58 2.02
CA ALA A 31 -12.94 1.53 2.97
C ALA A 31 -12.30 0.16 2.65
N ASP A 32 -12.10 -0.11 1.36
CA ASP A 32 -11.50 -1.35 0.89
C ASP A 32 -9.96 -1.34 0.85
N SER A 33 -9.29 -0.21 1.12
CA SER A 33 -7.83 -0.11 1.10
C SER A 33 -7.23 0.02 2.50
N GLY A 34 -7.37 1.19 3.14
CA GLY A 34 -6.73 1.54 4.41
C GLY A 34 -7.05 0.58 5.55
N PRO A 35 -8.32 0.25 5.83
CA PRO A 35 -8.70 -0.71 6.86
C PRO A 35 -8.07 -2.10 6.65
N PHE A 36 -8.01 -2.57 5.40
CA PHE A 36 -7.36 -3.85 5.08
C PHE A 36 -5.85 -3.79 5.35
N LEU A 37 -5.15 -2.75 4.90
CA LEU A 37 -3.71 -2.55 5.16
C LEU A 37 -3.41 -2.49 6.67
N LYS A 38 -4.21 -1.75 7.44
CA LYS A 38 -4.08 -1.71 8.91
C LYS A 38 -4.34 -3.07 9.56
N LYS A 39 -5.35 -3.82 9.09
CA LYS A 39 -5.61 -5.20 9.55
C LYS A 39 -4.40 -6.11 9.28
N MET A 40 -3.73 -5.95 8.14
CA MET A 40 -2.55 -6.75 7.78
C MET A 40 -1.34 -6.49 8.68
N ARG A 41 -1.26 -5.33 9.34
CA ARG A 41 -0.21 -5.08 10.34
C ARG A 41 -0.24 -6.09 11.48
N LYS A 42 -1.39 -6.70 11.79
CA LYS A 42 -1.53 -7.78 12.80
C LYS A 42 -0.63 -8.99 12.50
N TYR A 43 -0.26 -9.17 11.24
CA TYR A 43 0.57 -10.26 10.73
C TYR A 43 2.05 -9.86 10.55
N MET A 44 2.42 -8.63 10.90
CA MET A 44 3.81 -8.16 10.90
C MET A 44 4.47 -8.40 12.26
N PRO A 45 5.82 -8.59 12.31
CA PRO A 45 6.56 -8.59 13.56
C PRO A 45 6.24 -7.34 14.42
N PRO A 46 6.11 -7.48 15.75
CA PRO A 46 5.71 -6.36 16.61
C PRO A 46 6.58 -5.11 16.47
N ALA A 47 7.90 -5.28 16.33
CA ALA A 47 8.82 -4.16 16.13
C ALA A 47 8.55 -3.39 14.82
N HIS A 48 8.19 -4.10 13.74
CA HIS A 48 7.92 -3.48 12.45
C HIS A 48 6.59 -2.73 12.46
N ARG A 49 5.56 -3.28 13.11
CA ARG A 49 4.29 -2.56 13.30
C ARG A 49 4.50 -1.26 14.07
N LYS A 50 5.24 -1.33 15.20
CA LYS A 50 5.56 -0.14 16.00
C LYS A 50 6.33 0.90 15.20
N PHE A 51 7.22 0.47 14.31
CA PHE A 51 7.94 1.38 13.43
C PHE A 51 7.01 2.14 12.47
N ILE A 52 6.05 1.45 11.85
CA ILE A 52 5.06 2.10 10.97
C ILE A 52 4.20 3.08 11.78
N GLU A 53 3.70 2.66 12.95
CA GLU A 53 2.91 3.51 13.85
C GLU A 53 3.71 4.75 14.29
N TYR A 54 5.00 4.58 14.59
CA TYR A 54 5.91 5.70 14.88
C TYR A 54 5.98 6.68 13.71
N LEU A 55 6.23 6.21 12.48
CA LEU A 55 6.29 7.06 11.29
C LEU A 55 4.99 7.87 11.09
N GLU A 56 3.82 7.28 11.35
CA GLU A 56 2.52 7.96 11.26
C GLU A 56 2.34 9.10 12.29
N THR A 57 3.12 9.11 13.38
CA THR A 57 3.11 10.19 14.38
C THR A 57 4.06 11.34 14.06
N GLN A 58 4.98 11.14 13.11
CA GLN A 58 5.97 12.14 12.75
C GLN A 58 5.44 13.10 11.68
N LEU A 59 6.15 14.21 11.48
CA LEU A 59 5.92 15.08 10.32
C LEU A 59 6.26 14.29 9.05
N SER A 60 5.27 14.05 8.19
CA SER A 60 5.49 13.35 6.93
C SER A 60 6.37 14.18 5.99
N LEU A 61 7.09 13.49 5.09
CA LEU A 61 7.91 14.17 4.08
C LEU A 61 7.05 15.12 3.22
N LYS A 62 5.84 14.70 2.82
CA LYS A 62 4.91 15.59 2.10
C LYS A 62 4.64 16.90 2.83
N LYS A 63 4.29 16.84 4.11
CA LYS A 63 4.04 18.05 4.92
C LYS A 63 5.29 18.90 5.08
N TYR A 64 6.45 18.27 5.27
CA TYR A 64 7.72 19.00 5.36
C TYR A 64 8.02 19.74 4.06
N VAL A 65 7.88 19.08 2.91
CA VAL A 65 8.11 19.68 1.59
C VAL A 65 7.14 20.83 1.32
N GLU A 66 5.84 20.64 1.60
CA GLU A 66 4.80 21.68 1.48
C GLU A 66 5.09 22.93 2.33
N GLN A 67 5.82 22.80 3.45
CA GLN A 67 6.19 23.92 4.34
C GLN A 67 7.45 24.70 3.91
N ASN A 68 8.28 24.15 3.02
CA ASN A 68 9.59 24.72 2.69
C ASN A 68 9.65 25.41 1.32
N GLU A 69 8.54 25.46 0.57
CA GLU A 69 8.38 26.16 -0.72
C GLU A 69 9.57 25.97 -1.70
N SER A 70 10.13 24.76 -1.76
CA SER A 70 11.30 24.44 -2.58
C SER A 70 10.93 23.56 -3.75
N ARG A 71 11.16 24.06 -4.97
CA ARG A 71 10.93 23.29 -6.20
C ARG A 71 11.75 22.01 -6.25
N GLU A 72 13.00 22.05 -5.80
CA GLU A 72 13.86 20.87 -5.76
C GLU A 72 13.30 19.78 -4.83
N LEU A 73 12.76 20.18 -3.68
CA LEU A 73 12.11 19.26 -2.75
C LEU A 73 10.78 18.71 -3.32
N ASN A 74 10.00 19.54 -4.01
CA ASN A 74 8.78 19.11 -4.69
C ASN A 74 9.09 18.06 -5.77
N ASP A 75 10.08 18.33 -6.61
CA ASP A 75 10.52 17.44 -7.68
C ASP A 75 11.05 16.11 -7.11
N ALA A 76 11.84 16.16 -6.03
CA ALA A 76 12.36 14.97 -5.37
C ALA A 76 11.23 14.11 -4.77
N LEU A 77 10.28 14.71 -4.06
CA LEU A 77 9.15 13.98 -3.49
C LEU A 77 8.26 13.37 -4.58
N ASN A 78 7.94 14.13 -5.63
CA ASN A 78 7.16 13.65 -6.77
C ASN A 78 7.86 12.50 -7.50
N SER A 79 9.19 12.53 -7.60
CA SER A 79 9.98 11.42 -8.14
C SER A 79 9.85 10.16 -7.30
N CYS A 80 9.90 10.27 -5.97
CA CYS A 80 9.65 9.14 -5.07
C CYS A 80 8.22 8.59 -5.23
N ILE A 81 7.20 9.45 -5.27
CA ILE A 81 5.79 9.04 -5.43
C ILE A 81 5.58 8.33 -6.77
N THR A 82 6.14 8.88 -7.84
CA THR A 82 6.06 8.31 -9.20
C THR A 82 6.77 6.96 -9.28
N THR A 83 7.90 6.82 -8.59
CA THR A 83 8.63 5.53 -8.50
C THR A 83 7.77 4.48 -7.77
N LEU A 84 7.11 4.86 -6.68
CA LEU A 84 6.21 3.97 -5.94
C LEU A 84 4.97 3.58 -6.77
N ASP A 85 4.36 4.53 -7.50
CA ASP A 85 3.28 4.22 -8.45
C ASP A 85 3.74 3.21 -9.51
N SER A 86 4.93 3.42 -10.08
CA SER A 86 5.51 2.54 -11.10
C SER A 86 5.76 1.13 -10.55
N PHE A 87 6.24 1.03 -9.31
CA PHE A 87 6.36 -0.25 -8.61
C PHE A 87 4.99 -0.93 -8.43
N ARG A 88 3.98 -0.20 -7.95
CA ARG A 88 2.62 -0.74 -7.76
C ARG A 88 2.00 -1.20 -9.08
N LYS A 89 2.23 -0.47 -10.17
CA LYS A 89 1.83 -0.85 -11.53
C LYS A 89 2.49 -2.15 -11.96
N LYS A 90 3.81 -2.30 -11.75
CA LYS A 90 4.53 -3.54 -12.08
C LYS A 90 4.05 -4.72 -11.23
N HIS A 91 3.83 -4.51 -9.94
CA HIS A 91 3.25 -5.51 -9.07
C HIS A 91 1.86 -5.96 -9.56
N MET A 92 0.99 -5.03 -9.95
CA MET A 92 -0.32 -5.36 -10.52
C MET A 92 -0.20 -6.17 -11.82
N GLN A 93 0.74 -5.84 -12.71
CA GLN A 93 1.01 -6.63 -13.92
C GLN A 93 1.44 -8.07 -13.59
N ILE A 94 2.27 -8.25 -12.56
CA ILE A 94 2.67 -9.58 -12.07
C ILE A 94 1.42 -10.33 -11.56
N VAL A 95 0.58 -9.69 -10.76
CA VAL A 95 -0.62 -10.35 -10.22
C VAL A 95 -1.60 -10.75 -11.32
N VAL A 96 -1.83 -9.89 -12.32
CA VAL A 96 -2.64 -10.26 -13.49
C VAL A 96 -2.05 -11.49 -14.18
N HIS A 97 -0.75 -11.47 -14.49
CA HIS A 97 -0.12 -12.54 -15.25
C HIS A 97 -0.07 -13.89 -14.52
N TYR A 98 0.23 -13.87 -13.22
CA TYR A 98 0.45 -15.09 -12.45
C TYR A 98 -0.79 -15.60 -11.69
N VAL A 99 -1.83 -14.79 -11.57
CA VAL A 99 -3.08 -15.17 -10.88
C VAL A 99 -4.24 -15.14 -11.86
N LEU A 100 -4.58 -13.96 -12.39
CA LEU A 100 -5.79 -13.80 -13.20
C LEU A 100 -5.72 -14.59 -14.51
N ASP A 101 -4.63 -14.46 -15.26
CA ASP A 101 -4.45 -15.17 -16.54
C ASP A 101 -4.35 -16.70 -16.36
N GLN A 102 -4.12 -17.19 -15.14
CA GLN A 102 -3.95 -18.61 -14.83
C GLN A 102 -5.26 -19.27 -14.37
N VAL A 103 -6.29 -18.47 -14.10
CA VAL A 103 -7.60 -18.95 -13.65
C VAL A 103 -8.37 -19.47 -14.87
N LYS A 104 -8.89 -20.69 -14.78
CA LYS A 104 -9.68 -21.32 -15.84
C LYS A 104 -11.18 -21.02 -15.73
N ASP A 105 -11.63 -20.59 -14.55
CA ASP A 105 -13.03 -20.35 -14.22
C ASP A 105 -13.11 -19.03 -13.44
N GLU A 106 -13.64 -17.98 -14.05
CA GLU A 106 -13.52 -16.59 -13.58
C GLU A 106 -14.41 -16.26 -12.37
N GLU A 107 -15.18 -17.22 -11.84
CA GLU A 107 -16.03 -16.99 -10.68
C GLU A 107 -15.21 -16.74 -9.41
N ASN A 108 -15.29 -15.50 -8.89
CA ASN A 108 -14.77 -15.05 -7.60
C ASN A 108 -13.27 -15.34 -7.35
N VAL A 109 -12.40 -14.73 -8.17
CA VAL A 109 -10.94 -14.83 -7.97
C VAL A 109 -10.50 -13.97 -6.78
N ILE A 110 -10.50 -14.55 -5.59
CA ILE A 110 -10.07 -13.88 -4.35
C ILE A 110 -8.57 -14.06 -4.15
N GLY A 111 -7.88 -13.00 -3.73
CA GLY A 111 -6.47 -13.05 -3.38
C GLY A 111 -6.25 -13.84 -2.10
N THR A 112 -5.03 -14.34 -1.88
CA THR A 112 -4.67 -15.10 -0.66
C THR A 112 -4.86 -14.30 0.64
N GLY A 113 -4.88 -12.96 0.54
CA GLY A 113 -5.20 -12.05 1.64
C GLY A 113 -6.71 -11.90 1.91
N GLY A 114 -7.58 -12.52 1.11
CA GLY A 114 -9.04 -12.42 1.21
C GLY A 114 -9.63 -11.16 0.58
N THR A 115 -8.99 -10.59 -0.44
CA THR A 115 -9.45 -9.38 -1.15
C THR A 115 -9.72 -9.64 -2.62
N GLU A 116 -10.62 -8.84 -3.19
CA GLU A 116 -10.67 -8.60 -4.64
C GLU A 116 -9.40 -7.87 -5.07
N PHE A 117 -8.34 -8.64 -5.35
CA PHE A 117 -6.99 -8.11 -5.42
C PHE A 117 -6.81 -7.10 -6.56
N VAL A 118 -7.52 -7.26 -7.68
CA VAL A 118 -7.44 -6.31 -8.81
C VAL A 118 -7.97 -4.95 -8.39
N ALA A 119 -9.14 -4.90 -7.74
CA ALA A 119 -9.75 -3.68 -7.24
C ALA A 119 -8.87 -3.03 -6.15
N PHE A 120 -8.38 -3.83 -5.19
CA PHE A 120 -7.49 -3.37 -4.12
C PHE A 120 -6.17 -2.78 -4.68
N LEU A 121 -5.51 -3.47 -5.60
CA LEU A 121 -4.25 -3.01 -6.21
C LEU A 121 -4.46 -1.76 -7.05
N SER A 122 -5.54 -1.70 -7.82
CA SER A 122 -5.89 -0.51 -8.61
C SER A 122 -6.17 0.70 -7.70
N ARG A 123 -6.90 0.49 -6.60
CA ARG A 123 -7.23 1.55 -5.62
C ARG A 123 -5.99 2.07 -4.92
N THR A 124 -5.19 1.19 -4.32
CA THR A 124 -3.96 1.59 -3.60
C THR A 124 -2.97 2.28 -4.52
N ARG A 125 -2.89 1.88 -5.80
CA ARG A 125 -2.12 2.58 -6.83
C ARG A 125 -2.66 4.00 -7.07
N ALA A 126 -3.95 4.15 -7.35
CA ALA A 126 -4.57 5.46 -7.59
C ALA A 126 -4.35 6.44 -6.42
N GLU A 127 -4.58 5.96 -5.18
CA GLU A 127 -4.33 6.73 -3.95
C GLU A 127 -2.85 7.15 -3.80
N THR A 128 -1.90 6.42 -4.42
CA THR A 128 -0.49 6.82 -4.49
C THR A 128 -0.31 8.04 -5.37
N SER A 129 -0.81 7.97 -6.60
CA SER A 129 -0.66 9.02 -7.61
C SER A 129 -1.41 10.30 -7.23
N GLU A 130 -2.51 10.19 -6.50
CA GLU A 130 -3.28 11.33 -5.97
C GLU A 130 -2.50 12.12 -4.91
N ASN A 131 -1.36 11.62 -4.43
CA ASN A 131 -0.51 12.32 -3.47
C ASN A 131 0.58 13.19 -4.12
N LEU A 132 0.70 13.21 -5.45
CA LEU A 132 1.57 14.16 -6.15
C LEU A 132 1.23 15.60 -5.75
N ILE A 133 2.26 16.44 -5.62
CA ILE A 133 2.13 17.84 -5.23
C ILE A 133 2.53 18.77 -6.38
N SER A 134 2.02 20.00 -6.34
CA SER A 134 2.28 21.04 -7.35
C SER A 134 3.65 21.70 -7.19
#